data_AF-A0A958AIE2-F1
#
_entry.id   AF-A0A958AIE2-F1
#
_cell.length_a   1.000
_cell.length_b   1.000
_cell.length_c   1.000
_cell.angle_alpha   90.00
_cell.angle_beta   90.00
_cell.angle_gamma   90.00
#
_symmetry.space_group_name_H-M   'P 1'
#
loop_
_entity.id
_entity.type
_entity.pdbx_description
1 polymer ?
#
loop_
_entity_poly.entity_id
_entity_poly.type
_entity_poly.pdbx_seq_one_letter_code
_entity_poly.pdbx_strand_id
1 'polypeptide(L)'
;MTDDQNVLPGLVVSVDWLVAHLDDPALRLLDIRAADAYAESHLPGAVHLELPEITGIRDGVPGMLIPAADFAARMGQAGVDETKLVILYDDNWGMAAARVLWALTRFGFTQGAILNGGWDRWQEQDYPQSSAVTSPVPTRFPMNAADEQLAERAWLLAQAGRA
;
A
#
# COMPACT_ATOMS: atom_id res chain seq x y z
N MET A 1 -7.37 28.94 9.11
CA MET A 1 -6.13 28.66 8.37
C MET A 1 -6.20 27.17 8.09
N THR A 2 -6.79 26.81 6.95
CA THR A 2 -7.07 25.40 6.63
C THR A 2 -5.79 24.72 6.22
N ASP A 3 -5.66 23.50 6.75
CA ASP A 3 -4.52 22.61 6.71
C ASP A 3 -4.41 21.97 5.30
N ASP A 4 -3.94 22.74 4.33
CA ASP A 4 -3.75 22.27 2.93
C ASP A 4 -2.49 21.42 2.75
N GLN A 5 -1.81 21.02 3.84
CA GLN A 5 -0.52 20.31 3.79
C GLN A 5 -0.64 18.78 3.75
N ASN A 6 -1.83 18.20 3.99
CA ASN A 6 -2.00 16.75 4.12
C ASN A 6 -2.78 16.13 2.96
N VAL A 7 -2.44 16.54 1.73
CA VAL A 7 -3.03 16.02 0.49
C VAL A 7 -1.92 15.41 -0.37
N LEU A 8 -2.13 14.17 -0.81
CA LEU A 8 -1.22 13.52 -1.75
C LEU A 8 -1.23 14.24 -3.10
N PRO A 9 -0.07 14.51 -3.71
CA PRO A 9 0.00 15.18 -5.02
C PRO A 9 -0.50 14.31 -6.19
N GLY A 10 -0.75 13.03 -5.94
CA GLY A 10 -1.26 12.05 -6.90
C GLY A 10 -1.02 10.62 -6.42
N LEU A 11 -1.22 9.64 -7.31
CA LEU A 11 -0.96 8.21 -7.02
C LEU A 11 0.53 7.86 -6.94
N VAL A 12 1.41 8.81 -7.25
CA VAL A 12 2.87 8.66 -7.20
C VAL A 12 3.46 9.91 -6.54
N VAL A 13 4.34 9.71 -5.55
CA VAL A 13 5.06 10.78 -4.85
C VAL A 13 6.56 10.67 -5.09
N SER A 14 7.29 11.79 -5.10
CA SER A 14 8.76 11.75 -5.19
C SER A 14 9.40 11.41 -3.84
N VAL A 15 10.64 10.95 -3.87
CA VAL A 15 11.48 10.82 -2.66
C VAL A 15 11.63 12.15 -1.92
N ASP A 16 11.73 13.27 -2.64
CA ASP A 16 11.84 14.61 -2.03
C ASP A 16 10.55 15.02 -1.31
N TRP A 17 9.38 14.68 -1.87
CA TRP A 17 8.12 14.88 -1.19
C TRP A 17 8.10 14.07 0.10
N LEU A 18 8.46 12.78 0.03
CA LEU A 18 8.44 11.93 1.21
C LEU A 18 9.38 12.45 2.31
N VAL A 19 10.60 12.86 1.96
CA VAL A 19 11.56 13.47 2.91
C VAL A 19 10.97 14.69 3.60
N ALA A 20 10.25 15.55 2.89
CA ALA A 20 9.60 16.73 3.47
C ALA A 20 8.44 16.40 4.43
N HIS A 21 7.94 15.16 4.44
CA HIS A 21 6.78 14.75 5.23
C HIS A 21 7.09 13.61 6.22
N LEU A 22 8.37 13.22 6.41
CA LEU A 22 8.75 12.10 7.29
C LEU A 22 8.25 12.24 8.73
N ASP A 23 8.13 13.48 9.21
CA ASP A 23 7.67 13.79 10.57
C ASP A 23 6.14 13.98 10.67
N ASP A 24 5.39 13.81 9.58
CA ASP A 24 3.94 13.95 9.58
C ASP A 24 3.27 12.77 10.32
N PRO A 25 2.50 13.01 11.40
CA PRO A 25 1.82 11.94 12.13
C PRO A 25 0.74 11.21 11.33
N ALA A 26 0.27 11.78 10.21
CA ALA A 26 -0.63 11.13 9.27
C ALA A 26 0.10 10.18 8.32
N LEU A 27 1.42 10.26 8.19
CA LEU A 27 2.18 9.42 7.27
C LEU A 27 2.22 7.96 7.76
N ARG A 28 1.94 7.03 6.84
CA ARG A 28 2.13 5.60 7.03
C ARG A 28 2.91 5.02 5.86
N LEU A 29 4.09 4.49 6.15
CA LEU A 29 4.93 3.83 5.14
C LEU A 29 4.69 2.33 5.18
N LEU A 30 4.43 1.72 4.01
CA LEU A 30 4.32 0.27 3.84
C LEU A 30 5.43 -0.22 2.92
N ASP A 31 6.30 -1.08 3.47
CA ASP A 31 7.37 -1.76 2.74
C ASP A 31 6.86 -3.12 2.24
N ILE A 32 6.78 -3.29 0.91
CA ILE A 32 6.24 -4.49 0.27
C ILE A 32 7.36 -5.44 -0.23
N ARG A 33 8.62 -5.17 0.14
CA ARG A 33 9.76 -6.03 -0.22
C ARG A 33 9.77 -7.31 0.61
N ALA A 34 10.69 -8.21 0.24
CA ALA A 34 10.92 -9.44 0.99
C ALA A 34 11.34 -9.14 2.45
N ALA A 35 10.99 -10.05 3.36
CA ALA A 35 11.22 -9.87 4.79
C ALA A 35 12.70 -9.68 5.17
N ASP A 36 13.61 -10.33 4.46
CA ASP A 36 15.06 -10.17 4.64
C ASP A 36 15.54 -8.78 4.20
N ALA A 37 15.06 -8.29 3.05
CA ALA A 37 15.35 -6.95 2.57
C ALA A 37 14.83 -5.86 3.53
N TYR A 38 13.62 -6.03 4.09
CA TYR A 38 13.10 -5.14 5.15
C TYR A 38 13.97 -5.22 6.41
N ALA A 39 14.31 -6.42 6.86
CA ALA A 39 15.09 -6.62 8.10
C ALA A 39 16.51 -6.06 8.01
N GLU A 40 17.13 -6.09 6.82
CA GLU A 40 18.44 -5.49 6.58
C GLU A 40 18.38 -3.96 6.73
N SER A 41 17.48 -3.30 6.01
CA SER A 41 17.26 -1.86 6.07
C SER A 41 15.99 -1.45 5.33
N HIS A 42 15.29 -0.43 5.83
CA HIS A 42 14.03 0.08 5.28
C HIS A 42 13.86 1.58 5.57
N LEU A 43 12.81 2.20 5.02
CA LEU A 43 12.50 3.61 5.31
C LEU A 43 12.11 3.77 6.79
N PRO A 44 12.61 4.80 7.51
CA PRO A 44 12.28 4.98 8.92
C PRO A 44 10.77 5.02 9.18
N GLY A 45 10.30 4.18 10.11
CA GLY A 45 8.87 4.07 10.44
C GLY A 45 8.04 3.21 9.47
N ALA A 46 8.66 2.56 8.49
CA ALA A 46 7.97 1.64 7.59
C ALA A 46 7.50 0.37 8.31
N VAL A 47 6.25 0.01 8.04
CA VAL A 47 5.63 -1.25 8.45
C VAL A 47 5.78 -2.23 7.31
N HIS A 48 6.27 -3.43 7.62
CA HIS A 48 6.41 -4.49 6.64
C HIS A 48 5.04 -5.10 6.29
N LEU A 49 4.82 -5.36 5.00
CA LEU A 49 3.63 -6.01 4.46
C LEU A 49 4.01 -6.83 3.23
N GLU A 50 4.01 -8.15 3.33
CA GLU A 50 4.26 -8.99 2.16
C GLU A 50 2.99 -9.16 1.32
N LEU A 51 3.15 -9.17 0.00
CA LEU A 51 2.02 -9.34 -0.92
C LEU A 51 1.18 -10.63 -0.67
N PRO A 52 1.77 -11.78 -0.28
CA PRO A 52 1.01 -12.97 0.13
C PRO A 52 0.12 -12.77 1.36
N GLU A 53 0.33 -11.75 2.19
CA GLU A 53 -0.52 -11.47 3.34
C GLU A 53 -1.90 -10.91 2.93
N ILE A 54 -2.03 -10.39 1.71
CA ILE A 54 -3.28 -9.84 1.17
C ILE A 54 -3.79 -10.57 -0.07
N THR A 55 -3.10 -11.64 -0.47
CA THR A 55 -3.48 -12.46 -1.62
C THR A 55 -3.54 -13.94 -1.26
N GLY A 56 -4.29 -14.71 -2.04
CA GLY A 56 -4.46 -16.13 -1.83
C GLY A 56 -4.97 -16.86 -3.06
N ILE A 57 -5.45 -18.07 -2.85
CA ILE A 57 -6.07 -18.92 -3.88
C ILE A 57 -7.58 -18.94 -3.62
N ARG A 58 -8.37 -18.59 -4.65
CA ARG A 58 -9.83 -18.71 -4.62
C ARG A 58 -10.29 -19.48 -5.84
N ASP A 59 -11.06 -20.54 -5.62
CA ASP A 59 -11.56 -21.45 -6.67
C ASP A 59 -10.45 -21.98 -7.60
N GLY A 60 -9.28 -22.29 -7.02
CA GLY A 60 -8.11 -22.77 -7.76
C GLY A 60 -7.33 -21.68 -8.52
N VAL A 61 -7.73 -20.41 -8.42
CA VAL A 61 -7.06 -19.28 -9.07
C VAL A 61 -6.16 -18.54 -8.07
N PRO A 62 -4.83 -18.48 -8.29
CA PRO A 62 -3.90 -17.76 -7.43
C PRO A 62 -3.96 -16.24 -7.64
N GLY A 63 -3.43 -15.47 -6.68
CA GLY A 63 -3.32 -14.01 -6.76
C GLY A 63 -4.61 -13.24 -6.46
N MET A 64 -5.65 -13.96 -6.05
CA MET A 64 -6.93 -13.39 -5.64
C MET A 64 -6.76 -12.65 -4.31
N LEU A 65 -7.49 -11.55 -4.11
CA LEU A 65 -7.51 -10.92 -2.78
C LEU A 65 -8.11 -11.86 -1.74
N ILE A 66 -7.57 -11.79 -0.52
CA ILE A 66 -8.18 -12.40 0.65
C ILE A 66 -9.57 -11.80 0.94
N PRO A 67 -10.41 -12.46 1.76
CA PRO A 67 -11.69 -11.90 2.18
C PRO A 67 -11.55 -10.48 2.73
N ALA A 68 -12.55 -9.64 2.45
CA ALA A 68 -12.47 -8.21 2.76
C ALA A 68 -12.28 -7.92 4.26
N ALA A 69 -12.87 -8.75 5.13
CA ALA A 69 -12.68 -8.67 6.57
C ALA A 69 -11.23 -8.92 6.99
N ASP A 70 -10.57 -9.90 6.36
CA ASP A 70 -9.17 -10.25 6.66
C ASP A 70 -8.23 -9.16 6.13
N PHE A 71 -8.52 -8.60 4.95
CA PHE A 71 -7.79 -7.44 4.41
C PHE A 71 -7.89 -6.25 5.36
N ALA A 72 -9.10 -5.91 5.83
CA ALA A 72 -9.32 -4.80 6.74
C ALA A 72 -8.62 -5.01 8.09
N ALA A 73 -8.64 -6.24 8.62
CA ALA A 73 -7.89 -6.58 9.82
C ALA A 73 -6.39 -6.38 9.61
N ARG A 74 -5.84 -6.83 8.48
CA ARG A 74 -4.40 -6.70 8.18
C ARG A 74 -3.96 -5.25 7.97
N MET A 75 -4.76 -4.42 7.30
CA MET A 75 -4.49 -3.00 7.13
C MET A 75 -4.64 -2.23 8.46
N GLY A 76 -5.64 -2.58 9.27
CA GLY A 76 -5.80 -2.03 10.61
C GLY A 76 -4.61 -2.34 11.52
N GLN A 77 -4.08 -3.57 11.47
CA GLN A 77 -2.84 -3.96 12.14
C GLN A 77 -1.61 -3.19 11.63
N ALA A 78 -1.60 -2.80 10.36
CA ALA A 78 -0.57 -1.92 9.80
C ALA A 78 -0.74 -0.44 10.21
N GLY A 79 -1.74 -0.13 11.04
CA GLY A 79 -2.00 1.24 11.49
C GLY A 79 -2.56 2.14 10.39
N VAL A 80 -3.32 1.57 9.44
CA VAL A 80 -4.00 2.29 8.36
C VAL A 80 -5.46 2.56 8.77
N ASP A 81 -5.80 3.83 8.92
CA ASP A 81 -7.15 4.35 9.17
C ASP A 81 -7.48 5.53 8.25
N GLU A 82 -8.67 6.10 8.36
CA GLU A 82 -9.12 7.24 7.53
C GLU A 82 -8.29 8.52 7.67
N THR A 83 -7.43 8.63 8.69
CA THR A 83 -6.58 9.80 8.93
C THR A 83 -5.21 9.67 8.28
N LYS A 84 -4.89 8.51 7.69
CA LYS A 84 -3.54 8.23 7.16
C LYS A 84 -3.35 8.60 5.71
N LEU A 85 -2.16 9.10 5.40
CA LEU A 85 -1.57 9.12 4.08
C LEU A 85 -0.64 7.92 3.93
N VAL A 86 -1.02 6.95 3.10
CA VAL A 86 -0.27 5.70 2.93
C VAL A 86 0.68 5.82 1.74
N ILE A 87 1.98 5.72 1.99
CA ILE A 87 2.99 5.61 0.91
C ILE A 87 3.48 4.17 0.86
N LEU A 88 3.34 3.56 -0.31
CA LEU A 88 3.76 2.20 -0.59
C LEU A 88 5.05 2.21 -1.42
N TYR A 89 5.96 1.31 -1.12
CA TYR A 89 7.16 1.13 -1.95
C TYR A 89 7.58 -0.33 -1.98
N ASP A 90 8.34 -0.65 -3.02
CA ASP A 90 9.08 -1.90 -3.16
C ASP A 90 10.46 -1.59 -3.79
N ASP A 91 11.19 -2.64 -4.16
CA ASP A 91 12.49 -2.62 -4.85
C ASP A 91 12.38 -3.19 -6.27
N ASN A 92 11.17 -3.23 -6.84
CA ASN A 92 10.93 -3.88 -8.12
C ASN A 92 9.90 -3.11 -8.96
N TRP A 93 10.26 -1.88 -9.30
CA TRP A 93 9.50 -0.99 -10.20
C TRP A 93 8.05 -0.72 -9.76
N GLY A 94 7.75 -0.84 -8.47
CA GLY A 94 6.43 -0.57 -7.90
C GLY A 94 5.40 -1.66 -8.18
N MET A 95 5.80 -2.85 -8.65
CA MET A 95 4.84 -3.91 -9.01
C MET A 95 4.00 -4.39 -7.81
N ALA A 96 4.65 -4.65 -6.68
CA ALA A 96 3.96 -5.12 -5.49
C ALA A 96 3.25 -3.95 -4.80
N ALA A 97 3.90 -2.79 -4.73
CA ALA A 97 3.31 -1.55 -4.21
C ALA A 97 2.02 -1.16 -4.95
N ALA A 98 2.02 -1.23 -6.29
CA ALA A 98 0.83 -0.95 -7.10
C ALA A 98 -0.29 -1.96 -6.85
N ARG A 99 0.05 -3.24 -6.64
CA ARG A 99 -0.95 -4.28 -6.37
C ARG A 99 -1.62 -4.10 -5.01
N VAL A 100 -0.90 -3.59 -4.01
CA VAL A 100 -1.46 -3.23 -2.69
C VAL A 100 -2.26 -1.92 -2.81
N LEU A 101 -1.76 -0.91 -3.54
CA LEU A 101 -2.50 0.34 -3.78
C LEU A 101 -3.86 0.07 -4.43
N TRP A 102 -3.90 -0.75 -5.49
CA TRP A 102 -5.15 -1.18 -6.11
C TRP A 102 -6.09 -1.88 -5.11
N ALA A 103 -5.55 -2.71 -4.22
CA ALA A 103 -6.36 -3.39 -3.21
C ALA A 103 -6.96 -2.39 -2.20
N LEU A 104 -6.19 -1.39 -1.76
CA LEU A 104 -6.68 -0.29 -0.93
C LEU A 104 -7.82 0.46 -1.63
N THR A 105 -7.60 0.85 -2.90
CA THR A 105 -8.60 1.59 -3.69
C THR A 105 -9.87 0.77 -3.94
N ARG A 106 -9.74 -0.54 -4.15
CA ARG A 106 -10.88 -1.47 -4.27
C ARG A 106 -11.76 -1.45 -3.02
N PHE A 107 -11.16 -1.36 -1.83
CA PHE A 107 -11.89 -1.28 -0.57
C PHE A 107 -12.19 0.17 -0.13
N GLY A 108 -12.11 1.12 -1.05
CA GLY A 108 -12.53 2.51 -0.86
C GLY A 108 -11.50 3.43 -0.19
N PHE A 109 -10.28 2.97 0.03
CA PHE A 109 -9.21 3.80 0.58
C PHE A 109 -8.48 4.54 -0.54
N THR A 110 -8.59 5.87 -0.56
CA THR A 110 -8.06 6.72 -1.65
C THR A 110 -6.84 7.55 -1.25
N GLN A 111 -6.47 7.56 0.03
CA GLN A 111 -5.33 8.33 0.55
C GLN A 111 -4.02 7.54 0.43
N GLY A 112 -3.78 6.92 -0.72
CA GLY A 112 -2.61 6.07 -0.98
C GLY A 112 -1.82 6.50 -2.22
N ALA A 113 -0.49 6.37 -2.17
CA ALA A 113 0.41 6.63 -3.29
C ALA A 113 1.65 5.72 -3.29
N ILE A 114 2.29 5.60 -4.45
CA ILE A 114 3.55 4.84 -4.62
C ILE A 114 4.74 5.80 -4.55
N LEU A 115 5.81 5.39 -3.86
CA LEU A 115 7.09 6.11 -3.88
C LEU A 115 7.78 5.93 -5.25
N ASN A 116 7.96 7.03 -5.97
CA ASN A 116 8.62 7.03 -7.27
C ASN A 116 10.09 6.60 -7.14
N GLY A 117 10.45 5.51 -7.83
CA GLY A 117 11.79 4.91 -7.75
C GLY A 117 12.02 4.00 -6.55
N GLY A 118 11.02 3.85 -5.67
CA GLY A 118 11.02 2.87 -4.59
C GLY A 118 12.23 2.95 -3.65
N TRP A 119 12.62 1.79 -3.12
CA TRP A 119 13.77 1.63 -2.23
C TRP A 119 15.09 2.00 -2.90
N ASP A 120 15.28 1.63 -4.16
CA ASP A 120 16.53 1.87 -4.90
C ASP A 120 16.85 3.36 -4.98
N ARG A 121 15.87 4.17 -5.40
CA ARG A 121 16.05 5.63 -5.46
C ARG A 121 16.26 6.24 -4.08
N TRP A 122 15.62 5.72 -3.04
CA TRP A 122 15.84 6.20 -1.67
C TRP A 122 17.30 6.00 -1.23
N GLN A 123 17.87 4.84 -1.52
CA GLN A 123 19.27 4.53 -1.24
C GLN A 123 20.24 5.38 -2.07
N GLU A 124 19.96 5.58 -3.36
CA GLU A 124 20.80 6.40 -4.25
C GLU A 124 20.94 7.86 -3.79
N GLN A 125 19.97 8.36 -3.01
CA GLN A 125 19.99 9.72 -2.46
C GLN A 125 20.64 9.80 -1.06
N ASP A 126 21.16 8.68 -0.53
CA ASP A 126 21.73 8.60 0.83
C ASP A 126 20.78 9.11 1.93
N TYR A 127 19.46 8.93 1.74
CA TYR A 127 18.46 9.33 2.73
C TYR A 127 18.47 8.42 3.97
N PRO A 128 17.96 8.89 5.13
CA PRO A 128 17.95 8.11 6.37
C PRO A 128 17.26 6.75 6.20
N GLN A 129 17.82 5.73 6.86
CA GLN A 129 17.31 4.36 6.84
C GLN A 129 17.21 3.81 8.27
N SER A 130 16.42 2.76 8.45
CA SER A 130 16.19 2.10 9.73
C SER A 130 16.20 0.59 9.54
N SER A 131 16.62 -0.15 10.57
CA SER A 131 16.38 -1.60 10.71
C SER A 131 15.48 -1.91 11.91
N ALA A 132 14.96 -0.88 12.58
CA ALA A 132 14.05 -1.04 13.71
C ALA A 132 12.65 -1.46 13.25
N VAL A 133 12.17 -2.60 13.78
CA VAL A 133 10.81 -3.08 13.52
C VAL A 133 9.77 -2.03 13.94
N THR A 134 8.89 -1.65 13.02
CA THR A 134 7.80 -0.73 13.31
C THR A 134 6.50 -1.49 13.59
N SER A 135 5.99 -1.35 14.82
CA SER A 135 4.72 -1.93 15.26
C SER A 135 3.74 -0.82 15.67
N PRO A 136 2.84 -0.37 14.77
CA PRO A 136 1.89 0.68 15.09
C PRO A 136 0.78 0.19 16.02
N VAL A 137 0.09 1.13 16.66
CA VAL A 137 -1.16 0.83 17.37
C VAL A 137 -2.18 0.34 16.32
N PRO A 138 -2.82 -0.83 16.53
CA PRO A 138 -3.87 -1.29 15.63
C PRO A 138 -5.02 -0.30 15.53
N THR A 139 -5.52 -0.11 14.32
CA THR A 139 -6.59 0.85 13.99
C THR A 139 -7.74 0.16 13.28
N ARG A 140 -8.79 0.91 12.96
CA ARG A 140 -9.91 0.42 12.15
C ARG A 140 -9.72 0.88 10.71
N PHE A 141 -9.54 -0.07 9.79
CA PHE A 141 -9.48 0.23 8.37
C PHE A 141 -10.84 0.71 7.83
N PRO A 142 -10.93 1.86 7.13
CA PRO A 142 -12.18 2.42 6.64
C PRO A 142 -12.63 1.72 5.34
N MET A 143 -13.18 0.52 5.47
CA MET A 143 -13.76 -0.18 4.31
C MET A 143 -14.98 0.54 3.74
N ASN A 144 -14.98 0.77 2.44
CA ASN A 144 -16.18 0.99 1.64
C ASN A 144 -16.28 -0.15 0.62
N ALA A 145 -17.32 -0.98 0.72
CA ALA A 145 -17.50 -2.17 -0.12
C ALA A 145 -18.07 -1.83 -1.51
N ALA A 146 -17.50 -0.83 -2.18
CA ALA A 146 -17.88 -0.52 -3.56
C ALA A 146 -17.27 -1.58 -4.50
N ASP A 147 -18.09 -2.54 -4.91
CA ASP A 147 -17.73 -3.68 -5.78
C ASP A 147 -17.40 -3.29 -7.25
N GLU A 148 -16.99 -2.05 -7.52
CA GLU A 148 -16.90 -1.53 -8.89
C GLU A 148 -15.54 -1.80 -9.57
N GLN A 149 -14.54 -2.30 -8.86
CA GLN A 149 -13.15 -2.41 -9.35
C GLN A 149 -12.64 -3.83 -9.61
N LEU A 150 -13.53 -4.82 -9.80
CA LEU A 150 -13.15 -6.18 -10.21
C LEU A 150 -13.86 -6.60 -11.50
N ALA A 151 -13.07 -6.79 -12.57
CA ALA A 151 -13.56 -7.46 -13.77
C ALA A 151 -13.57 -8.98 -13.55
N GLU A 152 -14.76 -9.55 -13.33
CA GLU A 152 -14.93 -11.00 -13.18
C GLU A 152 -14.92 -11.74 -14.54
N ARG A 153 -14.63 -13.04 -14.51
CA ARG A 153 -14.66 -13.89 -15.72
C ARG A 153 -15.97 -13.77 -16.50
N ALA A 154 -17.11 -13.78 -15.80
CA ALA A 154 -18.42 -13.65 -16.43
C ALA A 154 -18.57 -12.30 -17.14
N TRP A 155 -18.11 -11.22 -16.51
CA TRP A 155 -18.10 -9.88 -17.10
C TRP A 155 -17.22 -9.84 -18.35
N LEU A 156 -16.01 -10.40 -18.30
CA LEU A 156 -15.10 -10.46 -19.46
C LEU A 156 -15.72 -11.23 -20.64
N LEU A 157 -16.39 -12.36 -20.38
CA LEU A 157 -17.06 -13.14 -21.41
C LEU A 157 -18.21 -12.37 -22.06
N ALA A 158 -18.99 -11.63 -21.26
CA ALA A 158 -20.06 -10.78 -21.76
C ALA A 158 -19.54 -9.66 -22.67
N GLN A 159 -18.37 -9.08 -22.37
CA GLN A 159 -17.75 -8.04 -23.20
C GLN A 159 -17.05 -8.58 -24.45
N ALA A 160 -16.60 -9.84 -24.43
CA ALA A 160 -15.84 -10.45 -25.53
C ALA A 160 -16.69 -10.92 -26.72
N GLY A 161 -18.01 -10.71 -26.71
CA GLY A 161 -18.91 -11.04 -27.83
C GLY A 161 -19.05 -12.53 -28.13
N ARG A 162 -18.70 -13.41 -27.19
CA ARG A 162 -18.85 -14.86 -27.31
C ARG A 162 -19.99 -15.33 -26.41
N ALA A 163 -21.23 -15.21 -26.92
CA ALA A 163 -22.41 -15.91 -26.41
C ALA A 163 -22.58 -17.23 -27.16
#